data_AF-A0A3Q8VEQ2-F1
#
_entry.id   AF-A0A3Q8VEQ2-F1
#
_cell.length_a   1.000
_cell.length_b   1.000
_cell.length_c   1.000
_cell.angle_alpha   90.00
_cell.angle_beta   90.00
_cell.angle_gamma   90.00
#
_symmetry.space_group_name_H-M   'P 1'
#
loop_
_entity.id
_entity.type
_entity.pdbx_description
1 polymer ?
#
loop_
_entity_poly.entity_id
_entity_poly.type
_entity_poly.pdbx_seq_one_letter_code
_entity_poly.pdbx_strand_id
1 'polypeptide(L)'
;MGYRERRVEMIARAAAPYLEPGEQIRTGFMTVTGSGIITVPAETIVVTDRAVLVVGRDGAQRLPRDVRFGKPSGIYHKFELDRTYKVHRQWFKEVVAADEALGASSTDDGPAAGPAAGEH
;
A
#
# COMPACT_ATOMS: atom_id res chain seq x y z
N MET A 1 -11.85 -10.73 -20.12
CA MET A 1 -11.20 -10.20 -18.89
C MET A 1 -9.71 -10.38 -19.00
N GLY A 2 -8.96 -9.29 -19.05
CA GLY A 2 -7.50 -9.32 -18.97
C GLY A 2 -7.03 -9.72 -17.57
N TYR A 3 -5.80 -10.21 -17.49
CA TYR A 3 -5.15 -10.60 -16.24
C TYR A 3 -5.11 -9.46 -15.19
N ARG A 4 -5.07 -8.20 -15.64
CA ARG A 4 -5.06 -7.02 -14.79
C ARG A 4 -6.42 -6.75 -14.12
N GLU A 5 -7.52 -6.84 -14.86
CA GLU A 5 -8.87 -6.65 -14.31
C GLU A 5 -9.18 -7.67 -13.20
N ARG A 6 -8.77 -8.93 -13.41
CA ARG A 6 -8.92 -9.98 -12.40
C ARG A 6 -8.18 -9.68 -11.10
N ARG A 7 -6.97 -9.11 -11.18
CA ARG A 7 -6.21 -8.71 -9.98
C ARG A 7 -6.92 -7.60 -9.21
N VAL A 8 -7.42 -6.58 -9.92
CA VAL A 8 -8.14 -5.46 -9.31
C VAL A 8 -9.40 -5.95 -8.61
N GLU A 9 -10.19 -6.80 -9.27
CA GLU A 9 -11.40 -7.38 -8.67
C GLU A 9 -11.07 -8.23 -7.43
N MET A 10 -10.01 -9.05 -7.50
CA MET A 10 -9.55 -9.83 -6.35
C MET A 10 -9.13 -8.96 -5.17
N ILE A 11 -8.36 -7.90 -5.41
CA ILE A 11 -7.92 -6.95 -4.38
C ILE A 11 -9.13 -6.23 -3.78
N ALA A 12 -10.03 -5.72 -4.63
CA ALA A 12 -11.23 -5.03 -4.20
C ALA A 12 -12.12 -5.94 -3.35
N ARG A 13 -12.31 -7.20 -3.74
CA ARG A 13 -13.10 -8.17 -2.98
C ARG A 13 -12.47 -8.51 -1.63
N ALA A 14 -11.14 -8.59 -1.55
CA ALA A 14 -10.43 -8.82 -0.29
C ALA A 14 -10.53 -7.62 0.66
N ALA A 15 -10.48 -6.40 0.12
CA ALA A 15 -10.55 -5.17 0.90
C ALA A 15 -11.98 -4.77 1.31
N ALA A 16 -12.99 -5.09 0.49
CA ALA A 16 -14.37 -4.63 0.64
C ALA A 16 -14.94 -4.66 2.08
N PRO A 17 -14.76 -5.74 2.89
CA PRO A 17 -15.30 -5.77 4.25
C PRO A 17 -14.56 -4.87 5.25
N TYR A 18 -13.41 -4.30 4.88
CA TYR A 18 -12.53 -3.52 5.75
C TYR A 18 -12.38 -2.06 5.32
N LEU A 19 -13.04 -1.67 4.22
CA LEU A 19 -13.08 -0.28 3.76
C LEU A 19 -14.05 0.53 4.61
N GLU A 20 -13.62 1.72 5.01
CA GLU A 20 -14.50 2.72 5.61
C GLU A 20 -15.45 3.32 4.56
N PRO A 21 -16.62 3.84 4.97
CA PRO A 21 -17.53 4.52 4.05
C PRO A 21 -16.82 5.71 3.36
N GLY A 22 -16.76 5.64 2.03
CA GLY A 22 -16.10 6.63 1.17
C GLY A 22 -14.59 6.43 0.99
N GLU A 23 -14.00 5.37 1.56
CA GLU A 23 -12.60 5.02 1.36
C GLU A 23 -12.37 4.41 -0.03
N GLN A 24 -11.38 4.92 -0.77
CA GLN A 24 -11.09 4.48 -2.13
C GLN A 24 -9.77 3.74 -2.23
N ILE A 25 -9.81 2.55 -2.85
CA ILE A 25 -8.59 1.79 -3.17
C ILE A 25 -7.82 2.52 -4.26
N ARG A 26 -6.58 2.90 -3.99
CA ARG A 26 -5.66 3.46 -4.97
C ARG A 26 -4.96 2.36 -5.75
N THR A 27 -4.47 1.34 -5.05
CA THR A 27 -3.76 0.20 -5.63
C THR A 27 -3.68 -0.95 -4.62
N GLY A 28 -3.21 -2.11 -5.07
CA GLY A 28 -2.89 -3.22 -4.19
C GLY A 28 -2.03 -4.27 -4.87
N PHE A 29 -1.42 -5.12 -4.07
CA PHE A 29 -0.55 -6.19 -4.52
C PHE A 29 -0.49 -7.32 -3.51
N MET A 30 -0.12 -8.51 -3.98
CA MET A 30 0.01 -9.68 -3.11
C MET A 30 1.46 -9.92 -2.69
N THR A 31 1.66 -10.13 -1.40
CA THR A 31 2.92 -10.62 -0.85
C THR A 31 3.00 -12.13 -1.01
N VAL A 32 4.21 -12.64 -0.88
CA VAL A 32 4.51 -14.06 -0.95
C VAL A 32 5.37 -14.49 0.22
N THR A 33 5.06 -15.64 0.78
CA THR A 33 5.87 -16.29 1.82
C THR A 33 6.46 -17.60 1.30
N GLY A 34 7.49 -18.11 1.96
CA GLY A 34 8.20 -19.35 1.59
C GLY A 34 9.69 -19.17 1.33
N SER A 35 10.39 -20.29 1.25
CA SER A 35 11.85 -20.38 1.15
C SER A 35 12.30 -20.88 -0.23
N GLY A 36 13.32 -20.25 -0.80
CA GLY A 36 13.87 -20.63 -2.10
C GLY A 36 12.92 -20.34 -3.28
N ILE A 37 12.69 -21.35 -4.11
CA ILE A 37 11.91 -21.27 -5.37
C ILE A 37 10.41 -21.45 -5.15
N ILE A 38 10.01 -22.04 -4.01
CA ILE A 38 8.61 -22.30 -3.68
C ILE A 38 8.10 -21.14 -2.83
N THR A 39 7.36 -20.23 -3.46
CA THR A 39 6.68 -19.14 -2.78
C THR A 39 5.18 -19.24 -2.99
N VAL A 40 4.42 -19.09 -1.91
CA VAL A 40 2.95 -19.09 -1.94
C VAL A 40 2.43 -17.69 -1.62
N PRO A 41 1.26 -17.29 -2.16
CA PRO A 41 0.61 -16.05 -1.77
C PRO A 41 0.35 -16.03 -0.26
N ALA A 42 0.67 -14.91 0.40
CA ALA A 42 0.54 -14.74 1.84
C ALA A 42 -0.58 -13.75 2.18
N GLU A 43 -0.31 -12.45 2.04
CA GLU A 43 -1.26 -11.38 2.34
C GLU A 43 -1.45 -10.46 1.14
N THR A 44 -2.60 -9.78 1.11
CA THR A 44 -2.89 -8.76 0.12
C THR A 44 -2.70 -7.39 0.76
N ILE A 45 -1.75 -6.62 0.26
CA ILE A 45 -1.56 -5.22 0.65
C ILE A 45 -2.45 -4.37 -0.23
N VAL A 46 -3.27 -3.53 0.40
CA VAL A 46 -4.19 -2.62 -0.27
C VAL A 46 -3.88 -1.23 0.23
N VAL A 47 -3.52 -0.34 -0.68
CA VAL A 47 -3.29 1.07 -0.38
C VAL A 47 -4.52 1.85 -0.78
N THR A 48 -5.11 2.52 0.19
CA THR A 48 -6.27 3.39 0.01
C THR A 48 -5.85 4.86 0.11
N ASP A 49 -6.79 5.79 -0.03
CA ASP A 49 -6.53 7.21 0.23
C ASP A 49 -6.32 7.54 1.73
N ARG A 50 -6.75 6.65 2.63
CA ARG A 50 -6.74 6.87 4.09
C ARG A 50 -5.72 6.02 4.84
N ALA A 51 -5.49 4.79 4.41
CA ALA A 51 -4.71 3.80 5.15
C ALA A 51 -4.05 2.76 4.23
N VAL A 52 -3.18 1.95 4.83
CA VAL A 52 -2.68 0.73 4.21
C VAL A 52 -3.32 -0.46 4.92
N LEU A 53 -4.08 -1.27 4.18
CA LEU A 53 -4.71 -2.48 4.69
C LEU A 53 -3.84 -3.69 4.33
N VAL A 54 -3.48 -4.47 5.34
CA VAL A 54 -2.84 -5.78 5.17
C VAL A 54 -3.92 -6.83 5.38
N VAL A 55 -4.43 -7.39 4.29
CA VAL A 55 -5.51 -8.39 4.33
C VAL A 55 -4.90 -9.80 4.28
N GLY A 56 -4.99 -10.50 5.40
CA GLY A 56 -4.56 -11.89 5.55
C GLY A 56 -5.73 -12.85 5.66
N ARG A 57 -5.43 -14.10 6.06
CA ARG A 57 -6.45 -15.13 6.27
C ARG A 57 -7.30 -14.89 7.51
N ASP A 58 -6.68 -14.38 8.59
CA ASP A 58 -7.30 -14.21 9.91
C ASP A 58 -7.99 -12.84 10.07
N GLY A 59 -7.91 -11.95 9.07
CA GLY A 59 -8.50 -10.63 9.11
C GLY A 59 -7.71 -9.61 8.30
N ALA A 60 -8.03 -8.33 8.49
CA ALA A 60 -7.24 -7.23 7.97
C ALA A 60 -6.66 -6.38 9.09
N GLN A 61 -5.39 -6.02 8.95
CA GLN A 61 -4.72 -5.04 9.78
C GLN A 61 -4.68 -3.70 9.07
N ARG A 62 -5.06 -2.64 9.78
CA ARG A 62 -5.01 -1.27 9.28
C ARG A 62 -3.75 -0.58 9.78
N LEU A 63 -2.95 -0.09 8.85
CA LEU A 63 -1.69 0.61 9.10
C LEU A 63 -1.81 2.08 8.66
N PRO A 64 -1.04 2.98 9.30
CA PRO A 64 -0.96 4.37 8.86
C PRO A 64 -0.38 4.46 7.44
N ARG A 65 -0.70 5.56 6.75
CA ARG A 65 -0.20 5.87 5.40
C ARG A 65 1.28 6.29 5.37
N ASP A 66 1.88 6.51 6.53
CA ASP A 66 3.29 6.88 6.67
C ASP A 66 4.20 5.64 6.56
N VAL A 67 4.07 4.93 5.45
CA VAL A 67 4.88 3.74 5.16
C VAL A 67 5.50 3.87 3.77
N ARG A 68 6.71 3.34 3.64
CA ARG A 68 7.45 3.34 2.38
C ARG A 68 7.78 1.91 2.00
N PHE A 69 7.38 1.53 0.79
CA PHE A 69 7.72 0.23 0.22
C PHE A 69 9.12 0.26 -0.40
N GLY A 70 9.57 1.45 -0.84
CA GLY A 70 10.87 1.64 -1.46
C GLY A 70 10.94 1.10 -2.88
N LYS A 71 12.07 1.34 -3.55
CA LYS A 71 12.27 0.95 -4.95
C LYS A 71 12.46 -0.57 -5.07
N PRO A 72 11.56 -1.29 -5.76
CA PRO A 72 11.69 -2.73 -5.88
C PRO A 72 12.85 -3.14 -6.78
N SER A 73 13.56 -4.21 -6.40
CA SER A 73 14.70 -4.74 -7.14
C SER A 73 14.76 -6.28 -7.10
N GLY A 74 15.41 -6.88 -8.10
CA GLY A 74 15.60 -8.34 -8.20
C GLY A 74 14.34 -9.13 -8.59
N ILE A 75 14.29 -10.40 -8.20
CA ILE A 75 13.12 -11.29 -8.43
C ILE A 75 12.07 -11.08 -7.35
N TYR A 76 12.52 -10.84 -6.13
CA TYR A 76 11.70 -10.56 -4.98
C TYR A 76 12.18 -9.28 -4.32
N HIS A 77 11.26 -8.38 -4.03
CA HIS A 77 11.51 -7.19 -3.23
C HIS A 77 11.06 -7.45 -1.81
N LYS A 78 11.81 -6.96 -0.83
CA LYS A 78 11.46 -7.03 0.59
C LYS A 78 11.29 -5.63 1.13
N PHE A 79 10.28 -5.45 1.98
CA PHE A 79 10.01 -4.19 2.65
C PHE A 79 9.47 -4.45 4.05
N GLU A 80 9.58 -3.46 4.93
CA GLU A 80 9.16 -3.55 6.32
C GLU A 80 7.91 -2.70 6.54
N LEU A 81 6.91 -3.27 7.21
CA LEU A 81 5.73 -2.58 7.69
C LEU A 81 5.65 -2.83 9.21
N ASP A 82 4.73 -3.72 9.63
CA ASP A 82 4.73 -4.33 10.96
C ASP A 82 5.76 -5.49 11.06
N ARG A 83 5.98 -6.17 9.95
CA ARG A 83 6.96 -7.23 9.78
C ARG A 83 7.58 -7.16 8.39
N THR A 84 8.60 -7.99 8.15
CA THR A 84 9.21 -8.08 6.84
C THR A 84 8.29 -8.82 5.87
N TYR A 85 7.87 -8.12 4.82
CA TYR A 85 7.11 -8.68 3.71
C TYR A 85 8.01 -8.90 2.50
N LYS A 86 7.59 -9.84 1.65
CA LYS A 86 8.25 -10.14 0.38
C LYS A 86 7.23 -10.10 -0.75
N VAL A 87 7.57 -9.46 -1.85
CA VAL A 87 6.71 -9.33 -3.03
C VAL A 87 7.45 -9.78 -4.29
N HIS A 88 6.74 -10.48 -5.17
CA HIS A 88 7.31 -10.96 -6.42
C HIS A 88 7.36 -9.86 -7.49
N ARG A 89 8.35 -9.91 -8.39
CA ARG A 89 8.57 -8.92 -9.47
C ARG A 89 7.35 -8.62 -10.34
N GLN A 90 6.40 -9.55 -10.44
CA GLN A 90 5.15 -9.36 -11.19
C GLN A 90 4.26 -8.23 -10.63
N TRP A 91 4.53 -7.77 -9.41
CA TRP A 91 3.79 -6.73 -8.71
C TRP A 91 4.62 -5.45 -8.49
N PHE A 92 5.85 -5.38 -9.02
CA PHE A 92 6.71 -4.21 -8.80
C PHE A 92 6.10 -2.91 -9.32
N LYS A 93 5.32 -2.97 -10.41
CA LYS A 93 4.60 -1.80 -10.92
C LYS A 93 3.57 -1.30 -9.90
N GLU A 94 2.79 -2.21 -9.32
CA GLU A 94 1.83 -1.92 -8.27
C GLU A 94 2.49 -1.43 -6.97
N VAL A 95 3.68 -1.94 -6.62
CA VAL A 95 4.48 -1.47 -5.47
C VAL A 95 4.97 -0.04 -5.67
N VAL A 96 5.50 0.28 -6.86
CA VAL A 96 5.93 1.65 -7.18
C VAL A 96 4.74 2.61 -7.15
N ALA A 97 3.63 2.24 -7.79
CA ALA A 97 2.40 3.03 -7.75
C ALA A 97 1.86 3.23 -6.33
N ALA A 98 2.04 2.23 -5.46
CA ALA A 98 1.67 2.33 -4.05
C ALA A 98 2.56 3.31 -3.29
N ASP A 99 3.88 3.25 -3.48
CA ASP A 99 4.82 4.18 -2.85
C ASP A 99 4.59 5.63 -3.32
N GLU A 100 4.30 5.83 -4.61
CA GLU A 100 3.93 7.12 -5.17
C GLU A 100 2.62 7.66 -4.59
N ALA A 101 1.59 6.81 -4.45
CA ALA A 101 0.31 7.20 -3.86
C ALA A 101 0.45 7.62 -2.39
N LEU A 102 1.30 6.93 -1.62
CA LEU A 102 1.60 7.30 -0.24
C LEU A 102 2.47 8.55 -0.19
N GLY A 103 3.42 8.70 -1.11
CA GLY A 103 4.35 9.84 -1.13
C GLY A 103 3.74 11.16 -1.56
N ALA A 104 2.74 11.14 -2.42
CA ALA A 104 1.98 12.34 -2.79
C ALA A 104 1.21 12.93 -1.60
N SER A 105 1.02 12.17 -0.52
CA SER A 105 0.24 12.57 0.65
C SER A 105 1.05 13.24 1.77
N SER A 106 2.39 13.25 1.68
CA SER A 106 3.28 13.88 2.68
C SER A 106 3.75 15.28 2.29
N THR A 107 3.30 15.83 1.17
CA THR A 107 3.60 17.22 0.74
C THR A 107 2.41 18.16 1.03
N ASP A 108 1.71 17.93 2.14
CA ASP A 108 0.66 18.84 2.63
C ASP A 108 0.66 18.85 4.18
N ASP A 109 1.85 19.00 4.79
CA ASP A 109 1.95 19.54 6.15
C ASP A 109 3.28 20.28 6.34
N GLY A 110 3.14 21.60 6.35
CA GLY A 110 4.13 22.61 6.74
C GLY A 110 3.36 23.89 7.01
N PRO A 111 3.00 24.20 8.28
CA PRO A 111 1.88 25.07 8.62
C PRO A 111 2.19 26.58 8.54
N ALA A 112 1.11 27.35 8.53
CA ALA A 112 1.03 28.80 8.46
C ALA A 112 1.93 29.56 9.45
N ALA A 113 2.54 30.65 8.96
CA ALA A 113 2.93 31.81 9.76
C ALA A 113 2.15 33.04 9.29
N GLY A 114 0.97 33.24 9.87
CA GLY A 114 0.44 34.56 10.20
C GLY A 114 0.09 34.53 11.71
N PRO A 115 -0.02 35.65 12.46
CA PRO A 115 -0.43 36.98 11.99
C PRO A 115 0.31 38.18 12.68
N ALA A 116 -0.22 39.40 12.47
CA ALA A 116 0.02 40.68 13.18
C ALA A 116 1.31 41.45 12.84
N ALA A 117 1.42 42.78 12.91
CA ALA A 117 0.53 43.95 12.94
C ALA A 117 1.49 45.16 13.07
N GLY A 118 1.11 46.34 12.59
CA GLY A 118 1.60 47.62 13.12
C GLY A 118 2.92 48.18 12.57
N GLU A 119 2.78 49.29 11.83
CA GLU A 119 3.43 50.59 12.06
C GLU A 119 4.92 50.64 12.44
N HIS A 120 5.75 51.27 11.59
CA HIS A 120 6.21 52.66 11.76
C HIS A 120 6.96 53.16 10.50
#